data_AF-A0A2P7SD91-F1
#
_entry.id   AF-A0A2P7SD91-F1
#
_cell.length_a   1.000
_cell.length_b   1.000
_cell.length_c   1.000
_cell.angle_alpha   90.00
_cell.angle_beta   90.00
_cell.angle_gamma   90.00
#
_symmetry.space_group_name_H-M   'P 1'
#
loop_
_entity.id
_entity.type
_entity.pdbx_description
1 polymer ?
#
loop_
_entity_poly.entity_id
_entity_poly.type
_entity_poly.pdbx_seq_one_letter_code
_entity_poly.pdbx_strand_id
1 'polypeptide(L)'
;MTYLIEMGVDPKLLQLSLSTPSSDIRYLTAGEMAQFGVTTSAPASNQSVSTAPNVAAPIRQVPTVKVDTSSIIRALRFVAAYHDAWSRPNSQALAFMNSAYAERVNFYGKEVSRDDVLKEKATFAERWPRRAYSVKHGSEQVICDPTCTVSGLVEWFADSPKRAKSSSGAATFTLVWDPATSKIISETGNVVATDRKAHDPIRIVSQWQDQNGDCRGGPGDSDETLKACDRREAIGAKLEAVGWCYGREGENGYQMDWHICGR
;
A
#
# COMPACT_ATOMS: atom_id res chain seq x y z
N MET A 1 19.33 -21.45 -21.80
CA MET A 1 20.35 -20.74 -21.01
C MET A 1 21.03 -19.59 -21.76
N THR A 2 20.87 -19.48 -23.09
CA THR A 2 21.49 -18.42 -23.91
C THR A 2 20.89 -17.03 -23.68
N TYR A 3 19.57 -16.95 -23.44
CA TYR A 3 18.85 -15.68 -23.29
C TYR A 3 19.30 -14.82 -22.08
N LEU A 4 19.60 -15.42 -20.93
CA LEU A 4 20.06 -14.66 -19.74
C LEU A 4 21.44 -14.03 -19.99
N ILE A 5 22.32 -14.78 -20.64
CA ILE A 5 23.66 -14.32 -21.00
C ILE A 5 23.58 -13.17 -22.01
N GLU A 6 22.66 -13.24 -22.98
CA GLU A 6 22.40 -12.16 -23.95
C GLU A 6 21.89 -10.87 -23.28
N MET A 7 21.19 -10.97 -22.16
CA MET A 7 20.75 -9.83 -21.35
C MET A 7 21.81 -9.34 -20.34
N GLY A 8 23.00 -9.93 -20.32
CA GLY A 8 24.07 -9.57 -19.39
C GLY A 8 23.87 -10.10 -17.96
N VAL A 9 22.92 -11.03 -17.76
CA VAL A 9 22.60 -11.63 -16.46
C VAL A 9 23.27 -13.00 -16.35
N ASP A 10 23.95 -13.27 -15.23
CA ASP A 10 24.60 -14.56 -14.99
C ASP A 10 23.53 -15.66 -14.81
N PRO A 11 23.57 -16.77 -15.60
CA PRO A 11 22.58 -17.85 -15.53
C PRO A 11 22.54 -18.57 -14.16
N LYS A 12 23.55 -18.41 -13.30
CA LYS A 12 23.52 -18.89 -11.91
C LYS A 12 22.44 -18.22 -11.07
N LEU A 13 21.95 -17.04 -11.47
CA LEU A 13 20.80 -16.40 -10.84
C LEU A 13 19.54 -17.28 -10.91
N LEU A 14 19.32 -17.96 -12.04
CA LEU A 14 18.18 -18.86 -12.20
C LEU A 14 18.32 -20.09 -11.30
N GLN A 15 19.53 -20.62 -11.16
CA GLN A 15 19.82 -21.73 -10.24
C GLN A 15 19.56 -21.33 -8.79
N LEU A 16 19.95 -20.11 -8.40
CA LEU A 16 19.68 -19.57 -7.08
C LEU A 16 18.17 -19.44 -6.83
N SER A 17 17.41 -18.89 -7.78
CA SER A 17 15.94 -18.77 -7.67
C SER A 17 15.25 -20.13 -7.56
N LEU A 18 15.75 -21.17 -8.21
CA LEU A 18 15.20 -22.52 -8.14
C LEU A 18 15.62 -23.29 -6.89
N SER A 19 16.65 -22.82 -6.18
CA SER A 19 17.11 -23.40 -4.91
C SER A 19 16.34 -22.89 -3.68
N THR A 20 15.63 -21.77 -3.81
CA THR A 20 14.77 -21.23 -2.76
C THR A 20 13.42 -21.95 -2.77
N PRO A 21 12.95 -22.50 -1.63
CA PRO A 21 11.63 -23.11 -1.54
C PRO A 21 10.52 -22.13 -1.96
N SER A 22 9.44 -22.63 -2.57
CA SER A 22 8.34 -21.78 -3.07
C SER A 22 7.59 -21.01 -1.97
N SER A 23 7.79 -21.36 -0.70
CA SER A 23 7.24 -20.68 0.46
C SER A 23 8.11 -19.54 0.99
N ASP A 24 9.28 -19.29 0.40
CA ASP A 24 10.27 -18.34 0.89
C ASP A 24 10.71 -17.37 -0.20
N ILE A 25 11.03 -16.13 0.17
CA ILE A 25 11.48 -15.07 -0.77
C ILE A 25 12.86 -14.60 -0.34
N ARG A 26 13.86 -14.84 -1.19
CA ARG A 26 15.23 -14.36 -0.97
C ARG A 26 15.50 -13.11 -1.80
N TYR A 27 15.80 -12.01 -1.12
CA TYR A 27 16.34 -10.81 -1.76
C TYR A 27 17.85 -10.92 -1.95
N LEU A 28 18.35 -10.42 -3.07
CA LEU A 28 19.78 -10.32 -3.33
C LEU A 28 20.35 -9.10 -2.61
N THR A 29 21.53 -9.27 -2.00
CA THR A 29 22.34 -8.14 -1.54
C THR A 29 22.86 -7.33 -2.73
N ALA A 30 23.30 -6.09 -2.49
CA ALA A 30 23.88 -5.25 -3.54
C ALA A 30 25.11 -5.89 -4.22
N GLY A 31 25.94 -6.62 -3.46
CA GLY A 31 27.07 -7.37 -4.00
C GLY A 31 26.64 -8.53 -4.89
N GLU A 32 25.62 -9.28 -4.48
CA GLU A 32 25.06 -10.37 -5.28
C GLU A 32 24.38 -9.85 -6.55
N MET A 33 23.66 -8.72 -6.48
CA MET A 33 23.07 -8.09 -7.68
C MET A 33 24.15 -7.72 -8.70
N ALA A 34 25.27 -7.15 -8.24
CA ALA A 34 26.40 -6.85 -9.12
C ALA A 34 27.05 -8.13 -9.68
N GLN A 35 27.22 -9.16 -8.85
CA GLN A 35 27.77 -10.45 -9.25
C GLN A 35 26.92 -11.15 -10.32
N PHE A 36 25.59 -11.07 -10.20
CA PHE A 36 24.66 -11.73 -11.11
C PHE A 36 24.25 -10.89 -12.32
N GLY A 37 24.82 -9.68 -12.49
CA GLY A 37 24.49 -8.80 -13.61
C GLY A 37 23.09 -8.18 -13.52
N VAL A 38 22.53 -8.08 -12.31
CA VAL A 38 21.24 -7.42 -12.01
C VAL A 38 21.47 -5.95 -11.61
N THR A 39 22.48 -5.31 -12.23
CA THR A 39 22.81 -3.90 -12.05
C THR A 39 23.14 -3.29 -13.40
N THR A 40 22.62 -2.10 -13.70
CA THR A 40 22.78 -1.43 -15.00
C THR A 40 24.06 -0.61 -15.13
N SER A 41 24.97 -0.67 -14.15
CA SER A 41 26.24 0.04 -14.14
C SER A 41 27.38 -0.91 -14.50
N ALA A 42 27.96 -0.72 -15.69
CA ALA A 42 29.24 -1.32 -16.04
C ALA A 42 30.30 -0.97 -14.96
N PRO A 43 31.18 -1.92 -14.56
CA PRO A 43 32.17 -1.64 -13.55
C PRO A 43 33.18 -0.62 -14.12
N ALA A 44 33.22 0.57 -13.52
CA ALA A 44 34.35 1.46 -13.65
C ALA A 44 35.59 0.70 -13.18
N SER A 45 36.50 0.42 -14.11
CA SER A 45 37.82 -0.13 -13.83
C SER A 45 38.50 0.67 -12.72
N ASN A 46 38.82 0.00 -11.61
CA ASN A 46 39.68 0.51 -10.54
C ASN A 46 41.01 0.96 -11.13
N GLN A 47 41.18 2.26 -11.34
CA GLN A 47 42.50 2.86 -11.47
C GLN A 47 42.85 3.49 -10.11
N SER A 48 43.86 2.89 -9.50
CA SER A 48 44.60 3.35 -8.33
C SER A 48 44.93 4.84 -8.43
N VAL A 49 44.43 5.64 -7.48
CA VAL A 49 44.81 7.05 -7.35
C VAL A 49 46.05 7.14 -6.48
N SER A 50 47.20 7.37 -7.12
CA SER A 50 48.41 7.87 -6.47
C SER A 50 48.23 9.36 -6.17
N THR A 51 48.52 9.75 -4.94
CA THR A 51 48.41 11.12 -4.41
C THR A 51 49.45 12.06 -5.01
N ALA A 52 49.01 13.11 -5.71
CA ALA A 52 49.71 14.39 -5.84
C ALA A 52 48.70 15.54 -6.02
N PRO A 53 48.93 16.74 -5.46
CA PRO A 53 47.95 17.81 -5.43
C PRO A 53 48.05 18.67 -6.70
N ASN A 54 46.95 18.86 -7.44
CA ASN A 54 46.92 19.93 -8.44
C ASN A 54 45.51 20.45 -8.75
N VAL A 55 45.31 21.72 -8.40
CA VAL A 55 44.44 22.77 -8.99
C VAL A 55 43.01 22.40 -9.37
N ALA A 56 42.06 22.97 -8.62
CA ALA A 56 40.62 22.84 -8.85
C ALA A 56 40.18 23.62 -10.11
N ALA A 57 39.68 22.89 -11.11
CA ALA A 57 38.78 23.41 -12.13
C ALA A 57 37.33 23.15 -11.71
N PRO A 58 36.37 24.05 -12.00
CA PRO A 58 34.99 23.89 -11.54
C PRO A 58 34.32 22.70 -12.25
N ILE A 59 33.99 21.67 -11.47
CA ILE A 59 33.24 20.51 -11.93
C ILE A 59 31.83 20.96 -12.30
N ARG A 60 31.45 20.83 -13.58
CA ARG A 60 30.04 20.87 -14.00
C ARG A 60 29.29 19.76 -13.27
N GLN A 61 28.40 20.15 -12.37
CA GLN A 61 27.51 19.23 -11.67
C GLN A 61 26.60 18.55 -12.69
N VAL A 62 26.75 17.24 -12.85
CA VAL A 62 25.74 16.40 -13.48
C VAL A 62 24.51 16.42 -12.57
N PRO A 63 23.29 16.65 -13.08
CA PRO A 63 22.10 16.67 -12.24
C PRO A 63 21.91 15.28 -11.63
N THR A 64 22.08 15.17 -10.32
CA THR A 64 21.63 14.03 -9.54
C THR A 64 20.11 14.03 -9.57
N VAL A 65 19.50 13.01 -10.17
CA VAL A 65 18.06 12.74 -10.04
C VAL A 65 17.80 12.44 -8.57
N LYS A 66 17.38 13.46 -7.81
CA LYS A 66 16.92 13.30 -6.45
C LYS A 66 15.57 12.58 -6.53
N VAL A 67 15.54 11.29 -6.21
CA VAL A 67 14.28 10.62 -5.89
C VAL A 67 13.60 11.45 -4.80
N ASP A 68 12.41 11.96 -5.08
CA ASP A 68 11.68 12.82 -4.15
C ASP A 68 11.04 11.97 -3.03
N THR A 69 11.89 11.58 -2.07
CA THR A 69 11.48 10.80 -0.89
C THR A 69 10.37 11.49 -0.09
N SER A 70 10.28 12.82 -0.13
CA SER A 70 9.22 13.58 0.54
C SER A 70 7.87 13.32 -0.13
N SER A 71 7.80 13.40 -1.45
CA SER A 71 6.56 13.11 -2.19
C SER A 71 6.12 11.65 -2.05
N ILE A 72 7.07 10.70 -2.00
CA ILE A 72 6.77 9.28 -1.70
C ILE A 72 6.08 9.13 -0.34
N ILE A 73 6.65 9.70 0.73
CA ILE A 73 6.08 9.62 2.08
C ILE A 73 4.71 10.31 2.14
N ARG A 74 4.56 11.47 1.49
CA ARG A 74 3.28 12.19 1.41
C ARG A 74 2.21 11.38 0.69
N ALA A 75 2.57 10.72 -0.42
CA ALA A 75 1.66 9.90 -1.20
C ALA A 75 1.19 8.66 -0.41
N LEU A 76 2.11 7.97 0.29
CA LEU A 76 1.76 6.85 1.17
C LEU A 76 0.78 7.29 2.28
N ARG A 77 1.08 8.40 2.95
CA ARG A 77 0.19 8.96 3.99
C ARG A 77 -1.17 9.34 3.42
N PHE A 78 -1.20 9.92 2.22
CA PHE A 78 -2.43 10.28 1.54
C PHE A 78 -3.30 9.04 1.25
N VAL A 79 -2.71 7.96 0.73
CA VAL A 79 -3.44 6.72 0.44
C VAL A 79 -3.97 6.04 1.69
N ALA A 80 -3.20 6.03 2.79
CA ALA A 80 -3.69 5.58 4.09
C ALA A 80 -4.91 6.41 4.53
N ALA A 81 -4.80 7.74 4.50
CA ALA A 81 -5.90 8.65 4.86
C ALA A 81 -7.12 8.49 3.94
N TYR A 82 -6.90 8.22 2.65
CA TYR A 82 -7.96 7.98 1.67
C TYR A 82 -8.80 6.75 2.04
N HIS A 83 -8.16 5.61 2.34
CA HIS A 83 -8.87 4.40 2.70
C HIS A 83 -9.47 4.45 4.10
N ASP A 84 -8.85 5.17 5.03
CA ASP A 84 -9.42 5.46 6.35
C ASP A 84 -10.69 6.29 6.21
N ALA A 85 -10.62 7.41 5.49
CA ALA A 85 -11.78 8.27 5.24
C ALA A 85 -12.88 7.55 4.47
N TRP A 86 -12.51 6.71 3.48
CA TRP A 86 -13.48 5.91 2.76
C TRP A 86 -14.22 4.92 3.65
N SER A 87 -13.61 4.46 4.75
CA SER A 87 -14.22 3.54 5.71
C SER A 87 -15.14 4.23 6.73
N ARG A 88 -15.22 5.56 6.73
CA ARG A 88 -16.07 6.35 7.64
C ARG A 88 -17.53 6.45 7.15
N PRO A 89 -18.46 6.94 8.00
CA PRO A 89 -19.82 7.24 7.59
C PRO A 89 -19.89 8.14 6.35
N ASN A 90 -20.94 7.97 5.54
CA ASN A 90 -21.04 8.55 4.19
C ASN A 90 -20.77 10.06 4.15
N SER A 91 -21.29 10.84 5.10
CA SER A 91 -21.07 12.29 5.13
C SER A 91 -19.59 12.66 5.27
N GLN A 92 -18.86 11.99 6.17
CA GLN A 92 -17.44 12.22 6.39
C GLN A 92 -16.60 11.73 5.22
N ALA A 93 -16.93 10.55 4.69
CA ALA A 93 -16.24 9.99 3.54
C ALA A 93 -16.38 10.88 2.30
N LEU A 94 -17.61 11.30 1.96
CA LEU A 94 -17.86 12.14 0.78
C LEU A 94 -17.27 13.54 0.93
N ALA A 95 -17.23 14.11 2.14
CA ALA A 95 -16.52 15.36 2.39
C ALA A 95 -15.01 15.23 2.10
N PHE A 96 -14.38 14.13 2.54
CA PHE A 96 -12.99 13.84 2.21
C PHE A 96 -12.81 13.66 0.70
N MET A 97 -13.64 12.83 0.05
CA MET A 97 -13.56 12.58 -1.39
C MET A 97 -13.67 13.88 -2.19
N ASN A 98 -14.56 14.80 -1.81
CA ASN A 98 -14.69 16.10 -2.49
C ASN A 98 -13.38 16.92 -2.43
N SER A 99 -12.63 16.80 -1.35
CA SER A 99 -11.33 17.43 -1.21
C SER A 99 -10.18 16.63 -1.83
N ALA A 100 -10.37 15.35 -2.16
CA ALA A 100 -9.31 14.45 -2.59
C ALA A 100 -9.08 14.46 -4.12
N TYR A 101 -10.13 14.72 -4.92
CA TYR A 101 -10.04 14.67 -6.39
C TYR A 101 -9.76 16.04 -7.02
N ALA A 102 -9.05 16.02 -8.15
CA ALA A 102 -8.92 17.15 -9.06
C ALA A 102 -10.25 17.43 -9.78
N GLU A 103 -10.37 18.58 -10.45
CA GLU A 103 -11.60 18.94 -11.19
C GLU A 103 -11.91 17.99 -12.35
N ARG A 104 -10.87 17.49 -13.03
CA ARG A 104 -10.93 16.44 -14.05
C ARG A 104 -10.09 15.26 -13.60
N VAL A 105 -10.65 14.07 -13.72
CA VAL A 105 -10.04 12.83 -13.23
C VAL A 105 -10.16 11.76 -14.31
N ASN A 106 -9.08 11.04 -14.60
CA ASN A 106 -9.17 9.78 -15.34
C ASN A 106 -9.66 8.68 -14.40
N PHE A 107 -10.95 8.39 -14.45
CA PHE A 107 -11.61 7.41 -13.59
C PHE A 107 -11.91 6.15 -14.40
N TYR A 108 -11.20 5.06 -14.10
CA TYR A 108 -11.31 3.76 -14.80
C TYR A 108 -11.21 3.88 -16.34
N GLY A 109 -10.26 4.69 -16.81
CA GLY A 109 -9.97 4.87 -18.25
C GLY A 109 -10.86 5.91 -18.94
N LYS A 110 -11.72 6.62 -18.21
CA LYS A 110 -12.58 7.68 -18.74
C LYS A 110 -12.29 9.00 -18.03
N GLU A 111 -12.09 10.07 -18.79
CA GLU A 111 -11.99 11.41 -18.21
C GLU A 111 -13.37 11.92 -17.82
N VAL A 112 -13.55 12.23 -16.54
CA VAL A 112 -14.81 12.67 -15.93
C VAL A 112 -14.59 13.85 -14.99
N SER A 113 -15.66 14.56 -14.65
CA SER A 113 -15.60 15.64 -13.66
C SER A 113 -15.50 15.09 -12.23
N ARG A 114 -14.97 15.90 -11.30
CA ARG A 114 -15.01 15.59 -9.86
C ARG A 114 -16.43 15.25 -9.40
N ASP A 115 -17.41 16.00 -9.84
CA ASP A 115 -18.79 15.85 -9.37
C ASP A 115 -19.39 14.52 -9.84
N ASP A 116 -19.01 14.04 -11.03
CA ASP A 116 -19.39 12.70 -11.51
C ASP A 116 -18.73 11.59 -10.67
N VAL A 117 -17.44 11.73 -10.34
CA VAL A 117 -16.75 10.80 -9.42
C VAL A 117 -17.44 10.76 -8.07
N LEU A 118 -17.81 11.91 -7.51
CA LEU A 118 -18.51 11.99 -6.22
C LEU A 118 -19.90 11.40 -6.28
N LYS A 119 -20.63 11.59 -7.37
CA LYS A 119 -21.96 10.98 -7.57
C LYS A 119 -21.87 9.45 -7.61
N GLU A 120 -20.88 8.90 -8.29
CA GLU A 120 -20.66 7.45 -8.32
C GLU A 120 -20.27 6.91 -6.94
N LYS A 121 -19.33 7.58 -6.26
CA LYS A 121 -18.94 7.21 -4.89
C LYS A 121 -20.09 7.34 -3.90
N ALA A 122 -20.92 8.37 -4.00
CA ALA A 122 -22.11 8.53 -3.16
C ALA A 122 -23.09 7.37 -3.39
N THR A 123 -23.38 7.03 -4.65
CA THR A 123 -24.24 5.90 -5.00
C THR A 123 -23.70 4.58 -4.42
N PHE A 124 -22.38 4.36 -4.50
CA PHE A 124 -21.75 3.20 -3.91
C PHE A 124 -21.87 3.19 -2.37
N ALA A 125 -21.58 4.32 -1.73
CA ALA A 125 -21.63 4.48 -0.28
C ALA A 125 -23.06 4.36 0.27
N GLU A 126 -24.09 4.77 -0.46
CA GLU A 126 -25.49 4.54 -0.10
C GLU A 126 -25.87 3.07 -0.20
N ARG A 127 -25.35 2.36 -1.22
CA ARG A 127 -25.51 0.91 -1.34
C ARG A 127 -24.80 0.18 -0.22
N TRP A 128 -23.62 0.65 0.19
CA TRP A 128 -22.73 0.04 1.18
C TRP A 128 -22.35 1.05 2.29
N PRO A 129 -23.30 1.37 3.19
CA PRO A 129 -23.15 2.44 4.18
C PRO A 129 -22.16 2.11 5.29
N ARG A 130 -22.01 0.82 5.64
CA ARG A 130 -20.96 0.35 6.53
C ARG A 130 -19.89 -0.32 5.69
N ARG A 131 -18.66 0.18 5.75
CA ARG A 131 -17.56 -0.35 4.94
C ARG A 131 -16.22 -0.16 5.63
N ALA A 132 -15.40 -1.19 5.56
CA ALA A 132 -14.03 -1.21 6.02
C ALA A 132 -13.14 -1.54 4.82
N TYR A 133 -12.22 -0.63 4.48
CA TYR A 133 -11.20 -0.82 3.46
C TYR A 133 -9.83 -0.71 4.10
N SER A 134 -9.02 -1.75 3.98
CA SER A 134 -7.67 -1.79 4.53
C SER A 134 -6.66 -2.18 3.46
N VAL A 135 -5.68 -1.31 3.26
CA VAL A 135 -4.54 -1.60 2.39
C VAL A 135 -3.70 -2.67 3.07
N LYS A 136 -3.37 -3.73 2.32
CA LYS A 136 -2.52 -4.80 2.84
C LYS A 136 -1.10 -4.26 2.98
N HIS A 137 -0.62 -4.16 4.22
CA HIS A 137 0.74 -3.72 4.52
C HIS A 137 1.77 -4.54 3.73
N GLY A 138 2.73 -3.85 3.13
CA GLY A 138 3.80 -4.45 2.31
C GLY A 138 3.41 -4.69 0.85
N SER A 139 2.16 -4.40 0.46
CA SER A 139 1.73 -4.46 -0.94
C SER A 139 1.88 -3.13 -1.68
N GLU A 140 2.12 -2.05 -0.96
CA GLU A 140 2.16 -0.69 -1.49
C GLU A 140 3.43 -0.44 -2.31
N GLN A 141 3.27 0.17 -3.47
CA GLN A 141 4.35 0.65 -4.31
C GLN A 141 4.08 2.09 -4.71
N VAL A 142 5.12 2.92 -4.69
CA VAL A 142 5.03 4.33 -5.05
C VAL A 142 6.15 4.70 -6.00
N ILE A 143 5.79 5.28 -7.14
CA ILE A 143 6.72 5.81 -8.14
C ILE A 143 6.31 7.25 -8.42
N CYS A 144 7.21 8.21 -8.19
CA CYS A 144 6.93 9.64 -8.38
C CYS A 144 7.79 10.23 -9.50
N ASP A 145 7.15 10.70 -10.57
CA ASP A 145 7.75 11.48 -11.66
C ASP A 145 6.68 12.09 -12.60
N PRO A 146 6.51 13.42 -12.68
CA PRO A 146 6.50 14.37 -11.56
C PRO A 146 5.28 14.15 -10.62
N THR A 147 4.35 13.29 -11.02
CA THR A 147 3.20 12.85 -10.20
C THR A 147 3.50 11.49 -9.58
N CYS A 148 2.84 11.17 -8.47
CA CYS A 148 3.04 9.91 -7.77
C CYS A 148 1.98 8.88 -8.18
N THR A 149 2.42 7.81 -8.80
CA THR A 149 1.61 6.60 -8.99
C THR A 149 1.75 5.74 -7.73
N VAL A 150 0.66 5.58 -6.99
CA VAL A 150 0.57 4.69 -5.83
C VAL A 150 -0.29 3.50 -6.20
N SER A 151 0.23 2.30 -6.01
CA SER A 151 -0.50 1.06 -6.24
C SER A 151 -0.39 0.12 -5.04
N GLY A 152 -1.34 -0.79 -4.91
CA GLY A 152 -1.28 -1.82 -3.89
C GLY A 152 -2.50 -2.75 -3.92
N LEU A 153 -2.60 -3.57 -2.88
CA LEU A 153 -3.76 -4.42 -2.64
C LEU A 153 -4.60 -3.83 -1.50
N VAL A 154 -5.89 -3.64 -1.74
CA VAL A 154 -6.85 -3.29 -0.71
C VAL A 154 -7.81 -4.45 -0.48
N GLU A 155 -7.99 -4.82 0.77
CA GLU A 155 -9.03 -5.77 1.18
C GLU A 155 -10.19 -4.98 1.77
N TRP A 156 -11.42 -5.47 1.54
CA TRP A 156 -12.60 -4.79 2.02
C TRP A 156 -13.62 -5.74 2.64
N PHE A 157 -14.40 -5.18 3.55
CA PHE A 157 -15.68 -5.70 3.98
C PHE A 157 -16.71 -4.58 3.91
N ALA A 158 -17.88 -4.86 3.36
CA ALA A 158 -18.97 -3.91 3.22
C ALA A 158 -20.28 -4.57 3.62
N ASP A 159 -21.11 -3.84 4.35
CA ASP A 159 -22.41 -4.29 4.84
C ASP A 159 -23.48 -3.23 4.61
N SER A 160 -24.70 -3.70 4.35
CA SER A 160 -25.88 -2.89 4.17
C SER A 160 -27.01 -3.44 5.04
N PRO A 161 -27.21 -2.88 6.25
CA PRO A 161 -28.24 -3.35 7.17
C PRO A 161 -29.64 -3.31 6.54
N LYS A 162 -29.94 -2.22 5.81
CA LYS A 162 -31.21 -2.02 5.10
C LYS A 162 -31.48 -3.11 4.06
N ARG A 163 -30.43 -3.65 3.42
CA ARG A 163 -30.56 -4.69 2.38
C ARG A 163 -30.34 -6.10 2.91
N ALA A 164 -29.94 -6.25 4.18
CA ALA A 164 -29.47 -7.50 4.76
C ALA A 164 -28.45 -8.22 3.85
N LYS A 165 -27.49 -7.46 3.30
CA LYS A 165 -26.46 -7.95 2.40
C LYS A 165 -25.10 -7.46 2.83
N SER A 166 -24.10 -8.31 2.62
CA SER A 166 -22.68 -8.08 2.86
C SER A 166 -21.86 -8.47 1.62
N SER A 167 -20.65 -7.91 1.52
CA SER A 167 -19.67 -8.19 0.46
C SER A 167 -18.27 -8.05 1.02
N SER A 168 -17.38 -8.99 0.69
CA SER A 168 -15.98 -8.96 1.09
C SER A 168 -15.09 -9.45 -0.05
N GLY A 169 -13.83 -9.02 -0.06
CA GLY A 169 -12.87 -9.45 -1.05
C GLY A 169 -11.57 -8.66 -1.02
N ALA A 170 -10.80 -8.77 -2.11
CA ALA A 170 -9.56 -8.06 -2.33
C ALA A 170 -9.50 -7.48 -3.75
N ALA A 171 -8.95 -6.28 -3.89
CA ALA A 171 -8.82 -5.56 -5.15
C ALA A 171 -7.44 -4.92 -5.25
N THR A 172 -6.91 -4.86 -6.47
CA THR A 172 -5.80 -3.95 -6.76
C THR A 172 -6.34 -2.54 -6.93
N PHE A 173 -5.54 -1.56 -6.52
CA PHE A 173 -5.81 -0.16 -6.80
C PHE A 173 -4.56 0.50 -7.37
N THR A 174 -4.77 1.52 -8.19
CA THR A 174 -3.75 2.45 -8.66
C THR A 174 -4.34 3.86 -8.62
N LEU A 175 -3.69 4.74 -7.88
CA LEU A 175 -3.99 6.17 -7.81
C LEU A 175 -2.81 6.96 -8.39
N VAL A 176 -3.08 7.86 -9.32
CA VAL A 176 -2.11 8.89 -9.70
C VAL A 176 -2.46 10.15 -8.92
N TRP A 177 -1.54 10.59 -8.07
CA TRP A 177 -1.68 11.68 -7.14
C TRP A 177 -0.66 12.78 -7.46
N ASP A 178 -1.14 14.02 -7.57
CA ASP A 178 -0.29 15.17 -7.82
C ASP A 178 0.24 15.76 -6.51
N PRO A 179 1.57 15.73 -6.26
CA PRO A 179 2.16 16.29 -5.05
C PRO A 179 2.06 17.82 -4.93
N ALA A 180 1.82 18.54 -6.02
CA ALA A 180 1.68 20.00 -6.01
C ALA A 180 0.31 20.42 -5.47
N THR A 181 -0.76 19.80 -5.97
CA THR A 181 -2.14 20.11 -5.58
C THR A 181 -2.68 19.21 -4.46
N SER A 182 -1.97 18.11 -4.16
CA SER A 182 -2.42 17.04 -3.27
C SER A 182 -3.75 16.42 -3.70
N LYS A 183 -3.98 16.30 -5.02
CA LYS A 183 -5.21 15.77 -5.60
C LYS A 183 -4.97 14.50 -6.41
N ILE A 184 -5.98 13.63 -6.43
CA ILE A 184 -6.05 12.46 -7.32
C ILE A 184 -6.44 12.94 -8.71
N ILE A 185 -5.60 12.60 -9.69
CA ILE A 185 -5.82 12.88 -11.12
C ILE A 185 -6.19 11.62 -11.91
N SER A 186 -5.91 10.43 -11.36
CA SER A 186 -6.36 9.15 -11.92
C SER A 186 -6.65 8.12 -10.83
N GLU A 187 -7.71 7.34 -11.02
CA GLU A 187 -8.04 6.18 -10.18
C GLU A 187 -8.47 5.02 -11.06
N THR A 188 -7.87 3.86 -10.80
CA THR A 188 -8.26 2.60 -11.41
C THR A 188 -8.01 1.44 -10.43
N GLY A 189 -8.56 0.28 -10.73
CA GLY A 189 -8.39 -0.91 -9.90
C GLY A 189 -9.17 -2.10 -10.44
N ASN A 190 -8.89 -3.28 -9.91
CA ASN A 190 -9.57 -4.50 -10.32
C ASN A 190 -9.84 -5.40 -9.11
N VAL A 191 -11.05 -5.96 -9.03
CA VAL A 191 -11.36 -6.99 -8.04
C VAL A 191 -10.59 -8.25 -8.39
N VAL A 192 -9.75 -8.72 -7.47
CA VAL A 192 -8.94 -9.94 -7.64
C VAL A 192 -9.47 -11.12 -6.83
N ALA A 193 -10.25 -10.87 -5.79
CA ALA A 193 -10.94 -11.90 -5.02
C ALA A 193 -12.30 -11.40 -4.51
N THR A 194 -13.26 -12.32 -4.41
CA THR A 194 -14.54 -12.07 -3.74
C THR A 194 -14.83 -13.25 -2.81
N ASP A 195 -15.08 -12.95 -1.54
CA ASP A 195 -15.34 -13.98 -0.54
C ASP A 195 -16.81 -14.44 -0.67
N ARG A 196 -17.00 -15.75 -0.84
CA ARG A 196 -18.35 -16.33 -0.98
C ARG A 196 -19.05 -16.28 0.37
N LYS A 197 -20.33 -15.84 0.39
CA LYS A 197 -21.15 -15.75 1.61
C LYS A 197 -20.41 -14.99 2.74
N ALA A 198 -19.90 -13.81 2.41
CA ALA A 198 -19.12 -12.98 3.33
C ALA A 198 -19.97 -12.50 4.51
N HIS A 199 -20.07 -13.27 5.58
CA HIS A 199 -20.78 -12.85 6.80
C HIS A 199 -19.88 -11.99 7.72
N ASP A 200 -18.57 -12.24 7.64
CA ASP A 200 -17.59 -11.68 8.57
C ASP A 200 -16.43 -11.00 7.80
N PRO A 201 -15.78 -9.98 8.38
CA PRO A 201 -14.67 -9.24 7.79
C PRO A 201 -13.34 -10.02 7.94
N ILE A 202 -13.31 -11.29 7.53
CA ILE A 202 -12.21 -12.23 7.79
C ILE A 202 -10.83 -11.69 7.37
N ARG A 203 -10.76 -10.97 6.25
CA ARG A 203 -9.52 -10.39 5.71
C ARG A 203 -9.01 -9.25 6.59
N ILE A 204 -9.91 -8.38 7.00
CA ILE A 204 -9.58 -7.22 7.85
C ILE A 204 -9.19 -7.69 9.25
N VAL A 205 -9.87 -8.72 9.78
CA VAL A 205 -9.50 -9.37 11.04
C VAL A 205 -8.11 -10.02 10.94
N SER A 206 -7.81 -10.72 9.83
CA SER A 206 -6.48 -11.30 9.60
C SER A 206 -5.39 -10.22 9.58
N GLN A 207 -5.60 -9.11 8.85
CA GLN A 207 -4.65 -8.00 8.86
C GLN A 207 -4.47 -7.43 10.26
N TRP A 208 -5.55 -7.28 11.03
CA TRP A 208 -5.48 -6.80 12.41
C TRP A 208 -4.65 -7.75 13.28
N GLN A 209 -4.84 -9.06 13.14
CA GLN A 209 -4.09 -10.09 13.89
C GLN A 209 -2.60 -10.03 13.58
N ASP A 210 -2.24 -9.91 12.30
CA ASP A 210 -0.84 -9.76 11.87
C ASP A 210 -0.22 -8.52 12.52
N GLN A 211 -0.88 -7.36 12.39
CA GLN A 211 -0.37 -6.10 12.96
C GLN A 211 -0.35 -6.10 14.50
N ASN A 212 -1.28 -6.82 15.14
CA ASN A 212 -1.26 -6.98 16.59
C ASN A 212 -0.12 -7.91 17.05
N GLY A 213 0.19 -8.95 16.28
CA GLY A 213 1.36 -9.81 16.50
C GLY A 213 2.64 -8.99 16.45
N ASP A 214 2.82 -8.21 15.39
CA ASP A 214 4.00 -7.34 15.21
C ASP A 214 4.09 -6.27 16.32
N CYS A 215 2.98 -5.61 16.65
CA CYS A 215 2.92 -4.59 17.70
C CYS A 215 3.26 -5.14 19.09
N ARG A 216 2.80 -6.33 19.45
CA ARG A 216 2.99 -6.91 20.79
C ARG A 216 4.24 -7.77 20.91
N GLY A 217 4.73 -8.31 19.79
CA GLY A 217 5.89 -9.21 19.73
C GLY A 217 7.19 -8.52 19.30
N GLY A 218 7.12 -7.33 18.72
CA GLY A 218 8.30 -6.56 18.29
C GLY A 218 9.03 -5.83 19.42
N PRO A 219 10.29 -5.39 19.19
CA PRO A 219 11.02 -4.52 20.13
C PRO A 219 10.28 -3.19 20.33
N GLY A 220 10.13 -2.75 21.58
CA GLY A 220 9.35 -1.55 21.91
C GLY A 220 9.95 -0.21 21.47
N ASP A 221 11.23 -0.20 21.08
CA ASP A 221 11.98 0.95 20.56
C ASP A 221 12.13 0.94 19.04
N SER A 222 11.59 -0.08 18.35
CA SER A 222 11.62 -0.17 16.90
C SER A 222 10.52 0.69 16.26
N ASP A 223 10.92 1.55 15.33
CA ASP A 223 10.01 2.34 14.49
C ASP A 223 8.96 1.47 13.78
N GLU A 224 9.32 0.25 13.38
CA GLU A 224 8.38 -0.64 12.70
C GLU A 224 7.35 -1.23 13.66
N THR A 225 7.75 -1.54 14.90
CA THR A 225 6.81 -1.98 15.95
C THR A 225 5.79 -0.89 16.25
N LEU A 226 6.24 0.37 16.37
CA LEU A 226 5.36 1.51 16.59
C LEU A 226 4.37 1.69 15.44
N LYS A 227 4.84 1.62 14.18
CA LYS A 227 3.97 1.66 13.00
C LYS A 227 2.99 0.48 12.94
N ALA A 228 3.40 -0.71 13.36
CA ALA A 228 2.51 -1.86 13.45
C ALA A 228 1.38 -1.62 14.47
N CYS A 229 1.70 -0.99 15.61
CA CYS A 229 0.68 -0.57 16.58
C CYS A 229 -0.29 0.46 16.00
N ASP A 230 0.20 1.48 15.30
CA ASP A 230 -0.65 2.48 14.61
C ASP A 230 -1.57 1.81 13.58
N ARG A 231 -1.02 0.88 12.77
CA ARG A 231 -1.81 0.12 11.78
C ARG A 231 -2.84 -0.76 12.47
N ARG A 232 -2.50 -1.44 13.57
CA ARG A 232 -3.44 -2.22 14.37
C ARG A 232 -4.61 -1.36 14.85
N GLU A 233 -4.33 -0.18 15.39
CA GLU A 233 -5.37 0.75 15.86
C GLU A 233 -6.26 1.25 14.73
N ALA A 234 -5.66 1.64 13.60
CA ALA A 234 -6.41 2.07 12.42
C ALA A 234 -7.32 0.96 11.85
N ILE A 235 -6.83 -0.28 11.81
CA ILE A 235 -7.63 -1.44 11.36
C ILE A 235 -8.75 -1.73 12.37
N GLY A 236 -8.47 -1.65 13.67
CA GLY A 236 -9.46 -1.85 14.73
C GLY A 236 -10.63 -0.87 14.63
N ALA A 237 -10.33 0.42 14.44
CA ALA A 237 -11.35 1.44 14.23
C ALA A 237 -12.24 1.19 13.00
N LYS A 238 -11.68 0.58 11.93
CA LYS A 238 -12.46 0.17 10.74
C LYS A 238 -13.39 -0.99 11.04
N LEU A 239 -12.95 -1.96 11.83
CA LEU A 239 -13.78 -3.09 12.27
C LEU A 239 -14.95 -2.61 13.14
N GLU A 240 -14.69 -1.71 14.08
CA GLU A 240 -15.71 -1.05 14.90
C GLU A 240 -16.73 -0.29 14.03
N ALA A 241 -16.27 0.44 13.01
CA ALA A 241 -17.14 1.15 12.09
C ALA A 241 -18.09 0.23 11.29
N VAL A 242 -17.75 -1.05 11.12
CA VAL A 242 -18.63 -2.06 10.50
C VAL A 242 -19.37 -2.94 11.51
N GLY A 243 -19.34 -2.59 12.81
CA GLY A 243 -20.11 -3.24 13.87
C GLY A 243 -19.44 -4.45 14.49
N TRP A 244 -18.10 -4.50 14.47
CA TRP A 244 -17.31 -5.54 15.12
C TRP A 244 -16.58 -4.98 16.36
N CYS A 245 -16.56 -5.74 17.44
CA CYS A 245 -15.99 -5.36 18.73
C CYS A 245 -14.92 -6.39 19.12
N TYR A 246 -13.90 -5.94 19.85
CA TYR A 246 -12.81 -6.79 20.32
C TYR A 246 -12.91 -7.05 21.82
N GLY A 247 -13.12 -8.31 22.20
CA GLY A 247 -13.26 -8.74 23.59
C GLY A 247 -14.59 -8.35 24.26
N ARG A 248 -14.97 -9.09 25.30
CA ARG A 248 -16.19 -8.87 26.08
C ARG A 248 -15.86 -8.39 27.49
N GLU A 249 -16.85 -7.78 28.15
CA GLU A 249 -16.71 -7.38 29.55
C GLU A 249 -16.41 -8.60 30.43
N GLY A 250 -15.35 -8.51 31.23
CA GLY A 250 -14.90 -9.60 32.12
C GLY A 250 -13.97 -10.63 31.48
N GLU A 251 -13.68 -10.56 30.18
CA GLU A 251 -12.68 -11.41 29.53
C GLU A 251 -11.25 -10.94 29.82
N ASN A 252 -10.35 -11.90 30.04
CA ASN A 252 -8.92 -11.60 30.06
C ASN A 252 -8.41 -11.37 28.64
N GLY A 253 -7.33 -10.59 28.48
CA GLY A 253 -6.80 -10.23 27.16
C GLY A 253 -6.43 -11.39 26.23
N TYR A 254 -6.18 -12.60 26.76
CA TYR A 254 -5.91 -13.80 25.96
C TYR A 254 -7.17 -14.50 25.44
N GLN A 255 -8.35 -14.12 25.94
CA GLN A 255 -9.65 -14.66 25.55
C GLN A 255 -10.35 -13.78 24.50
N MET A 256 -9.89 -12.54 24.36
CA MET A 256 -10.53 -11.54 23.51
C MET A 256 -10.42 -11.91 22.04
N ASP A 257 -11.56 -11.87 21.35
CA ASP A 257 -11.69 -12.08 19.93
C ASP A 257 -12.56 -11.00 19.28
N TRP A 258 -12.42 -10.85 17.95
CA TRP A 258 -13.31 -10.02 17.16
C TRP A 258 -14.65 -10.72 16.99
N HIS A 259 -15.73 -10.05 17.38
CA HIS A 259 -17.10 -10.55 17.25
C HIS A 259 -18.05 -9.41 16.85
N ILE A 260 -19.27 -9.76 16.44
CA ILE A 260 -20.30 -8.75 16.19
C ILE A 260 -20.64 -8.05 17.50
N CYS A 261 -20.58 -6.72 17.53
CA CYS A 261 -20.87 -5.95 18.74
C CYS A 261 -22.24 -6.29 19.33
N GLY A 262 -22.30 -6.46 20.65
CA GLY A 262 -23.52 -6.80 21.38
C GLY A 262 -23.92 -8.28 21.31
N ARG A 263 -23.00 -9.17 20.92
CA ARG A 263 -23.16 -10.63 20.98
C ARG A 263 -22.17 -11.31 21.90
#